data_AF-A0A1J3G904-F1
#
_entry.id   AF-A0A1J3G904-F1
#
_cell.length_a   1.000
_cell.length_b   1.000
_cell.length_c   1.000
_cell.angle_alpha   90.00
_cell.angle_beta   90.00
_cell.angle_gamma   90.00
#
_symmetry.space_group_name_H-M   'P 1'
#
loop_
_entity.id
_entity.type
_entity.pdbx_description
1 polymer ?
#
loop_
_entity_poly.entity_id
_entity_poly.type
_entity_poly.pdbx_seq_one_letter_code
_entity_poly.pdbx_strand_id
1 'polypeptide(L)'
;GVINPSFAGLAVTYALTLNSLQATLIWTLCDLENKMISVERMLQYIDIPSEPSLVIESTRPEKSWPSHGEITICNLQVRYGAHLPMVLRGLTCNFPGGLKTGIVGRTGCGK
;
A
#
# COMPACT_ATOMS: atom_id res chain seq x y z
N GLY A 1 -31.30 43.78 -43.73
CA GLY A 1 -31.68 42.36 -43.63
C GLY A 1 -32.20 42.13 -42.23
N VAL A 2 -33.49 41.81 -42.10
CA VAL A 2 -34.12 41.58 -40.79
C VAL A 2 -34.22 40.07 -40.61
N ILE A 3 -33.54 39.53 -39.59
CA ILE A 3 -33.62 38.12 -39.24
C ILE A 3 -35.05 37.84 -38.78
N ASN A 4 -35.66 36.77 -39.28
CA ASN A 4 -37.02 36.42 -38.90
C ASN A 4 -37.07 36.16 -37.37
N PRO A 5 -37.96 36.83 -36.62
CA PRO A 5 -38.05 36.74 -35.16
C PRO A 5 -38.15 35.31 -34.62
N SER A 6 -38.76 34.40 -35.36
CA SER A 6 -38.86 32.98 -34.99
C SER A 6 -37.49 32.29 -34.95
N PHE A 7 -36.61 32.58 -35.92
CA PHE A 7 -35.24 32.04 -35.91
C PHE A 7 -34.38 32.65 -34.79
N ALA A 8 -34.56 33.94 -34.51
CA ALA A 8 -33.87 34.58 -33.40
C ALA A 8 -34.27 33.96 -32.04
N GLY A 9 -35.56 33.69 -31.83
CA GLY A 9 -36.06 33.01 -30.62
C GLY A 9 -35.53 31.58 -30.49
N LEU A 10 -35.49 30.83 -31.58
CA LEU A 10 -34.91 29.48 -31.59
C LEU A 10 -33.41 29.49 -31.25
N ALA A 11 -32.64 30.42 -31.84
CA ALA A 11 -31.22 30.55 -31.56
C ALA A 11 -30.93 30.84 -30.08
N VAL A 12 -31.68 31.75 -29.46
CA VAL A 12 -31.53 32.06 -28.02
C VAL A 12 -31.92 30.86 -27.16
N THR A 13 -33.01 30.17 -27.50
CA THR A 13 -33.46 28.97 -26.77
C THR A 13 -32.38 27.90 -26.79
N TYR A 14 -31.80 27.62 -27.96
CA TYR A 14 -30.70 26.67 -28.06
C TYR A 14 -29.44 27.13 -27.32
N ALA A 15 -29.09 28.41 -27.38
CA ALA A 15 -27.93 28.95 -26.66
C ALA A 15 -28.07 28.75 -25.13
N LEU A 16 -29.27 29.01 -24.57
CA LEU A 16 -29.54 28.82 -23.14
C LEU A 16 -29.50 27.33 -22.75
N THR A 17 -30.07 26.45 -23.57
CA THR A 17 -30.03 25.00 -23.33
C THR A 17 -28.59 24.46 -23.39
N LEU A 18 -27.81 24.88 -24.39
CA LEU A 18 -26.41 24.48 -24.53
C LEU A 18 -25.55 24.97 -23.36
N ASN A 19 -25.76 26.21 -22.90
CA ASN A 19 -25.04 26.75 -21.75
C ASN A 19 -25.30 25.91 -20.48
N SER A 20 -26.55 25.53 -20.25
CA SER A 20 -26.95 24.71 -19.10
C SER A 20 -26.35 23.30 -19.18
N LEU A 21 -26.34 22.70 -20.38
CA LEU A 21 -25.71 21.40 -20.62
C LEU A 21 -24.20 21.47 -20.39
N GLN A 22 -23.53 22.51 -20.90
CA GLN A 22 -22.09 22.72 -20.72
C GLN A 22 -21.71 22.82 -19.25
N ALA A 23 -22.47 23.58 -18.44
CA ALA A 23 -22.22 23.68 -17.01
C ALA A 23 -22.28 22.30 -16.33
N THR A 24 -23.32 21.52 -16.64
CA THR A 24 -23.51 20.17 -16.08
C THR A 24 -22.39 19.21 -16.50
N LEU A 25 -21.96 19.28 -17.77
CA LEU A 25 -20.85 18.47 -18.28
C LEU A 25 -19.54 18.80 -17.55
N ILE A 26 -19.22 20.08 -17.36
CA ILE A 26 -18.01 20.49 -16.63
C ILE A 26 -18.05 19.95 -15.20
N TRP A 27 -19.16 20.13 -14.49
CA TRP A 27 -19.33 19.58 -13.14
C TRP A 27 -19.14 18.06 -13.09
N THR A 28 -19.70 17.35 -14.05
CA THR A 28 -19.60 15.89 -14.13
C THR A 28 -18.15 15.43 -14.39
N LEU A 29 -17.43 16.15 -15.27
CA LEU A 29 -16.03 15.86 -15.56
C LEU A 29 -15.14 16.10 -14.33
N CYS A 30 -15.30 17.23 -13.65
CA CYS A 30 -14.54 17.51 -12.43
C CYS A 30 -14.83 16.48 -11.32
N ASP A 31 -16.08 16.04 -11.16
CA ASP A 31 -16.44 15.00 -10.20
C ASP A 31 -15.81 13.63 -10.57
N LEU A 32 -15.80 13.28 -11.86
CA LEU A 32 -15.14 12.08 -12.35
C LEU A 32 -13.62 12.11 -12.09
N GLU A 33 -12.96 13.22 -12.42
CA GLU A 33 -11.52 13.40 -12.18
C GLU A 33 -11.17 13.23 -10.70
N ASN A 34 -11.96 13.84 -9.81
CA ASN A 34 -11.78 13.67 -8.36
C ASN A 34 -11.93 12.21 -7.92
N LYS A 35 -12.89 11.46 -8.49
CA LYS A 35 -13.08 10.04 -8.19
C LYS A 35 -11.92 9.17 -8.71
N MET A 36 -11.33 9.53 -9.85
CA MET A 36 -10.19 8.81 -10.43
C MET A 36 -8.94 8.83 -9.55
N ILE A 37 -8.76 9.84 -8.68
CA ILE A 37 -7.67 9.87 -7.69
C ILE A 37 -7.73 8.64 -6.76
N SER A 38 -8.94 8.15 -6.44
CA SER A 38 -9.09 6.95 -5.62
C SER A 38 -8.63 5.69 -6.37
N VAL A 39 -8.87 5.63 -7.68
CA VAL A 39 -8.42 4.53 -8.54
C VAL A 39 -6.90 4.53 -8.65
N GLU A 40 -6.28 5.70 -8.83
CA GLU A 40 -4.83 5.84 -8.84
C GLU A 40 -4.20 5.30 -7.54
N ARG A 41 -4.74 5.68 -6.37
CA ARG A 41 -4.28 5.16 -5.08
C ARG A 41 -4.42 3.64 -4.97
N MET A 42 -5.52 3.06 -5.45
CA MET A 42 -5.69 1.61 -5.45
C MET A 42 -4.62 0.92 -6.29
N LEU A 43 -4.33 1.44 -7.49
CA LEU A 43 -3.28 0.92 -8.36
C LEU A 43 -1.90 1.01 -7.70
N GLN A 44 -1.59 2.12 -7.03
CA GLN A 44 -0.35 2.27 -6.27
C GLN A 44 -0.19 1.18 -5.21
N TYR A 45 -1.26 0.80 -4.49
CA TYR A 45 -1.19 -0.27 -3.48
C TYR A 45 -1.06 -1.67 -4.07
N ILE A 46 -1.60 -1.92 -5.26
CA ILE A 46 -1.49 -3.21 -5.96
C ILE A 46 -0.04 -3.49 -6.37
N ASP A 47 0.70 -2.45 -6.75
CA ASP A 47 2.09 -2.57 -7.21
C ASP A 47 3.12 -2.62 -6.07
N ILE A 48 2.72 -2.48 -4.81
CA ILE A 48 3.64 -2.58 -3.67
C ILE A 48 4.15 -4.03 -3.57
N PRO A 49 5.47 -4.24 -3.34
CA PRO A 49 6.01 -5.58 -3.14
C PRO A 49 5.31 -6.27 -1.96
N SER A 50 4.61 -7.36 -2.26
CA SER A 50 3.96 -8.20 -1.25
C SER A 50 5.00 -8.89 -0.37
N GLU A 51 4.63 -9.09 0.90
CA GLU A 51 5.34 -10.02 1.76
C GLU A 51 5.28 -11.45 1.18
N PRO A 52 6.27 -12.31 1.50
CA PRO A 52 6.24 -13.72 1.11
C PRO A 52 4.97 -14.42 1.57
N SER A 53 4.59 -15.49 0.86
CA SER A 53 3.40 -16.27 1.19
C SER A 53 3.46 -16.81 2.62
N LEU A 54 2.34 -16.71 3.34
CA LEU A 54 2.22 -17.15 4.73
C LEU A 54 2.63 -18.61 4.94
N VAL A 55 2.34 -19.47 3.96
CA VAL A 55 2.73 -20.88 3.97
C VAL A 55 3.32 -21.25 2.61
N ILE A 56 4.46 -21.93 2.65
CA ILE A 56 5.14 -22.50 1.49
C ILE A 56 5.08 -24.02 1.67
N GLU A 57 4.18 -24.69 0.95
CA GLU A 57 3.94 -26.12 1.13
C GLU A 57 5.19 -26.99 0.87
N SER A 58 6.08 -26.56 -0.03
CA SER A 58 7.32 -27.29 -0.33
C SER A 58 8.36 -27.27 0.80
N THR A 59 8.29 -26.29 1.71
CA THR A 59 9.27 -26.09 2.80
C THR A 59 8.60 -26.09 4.17
N ARG A 60 7.37 -26.61 4.25
CA ARG A 60 6.60 -26.63 5.48
C ARG A 60 7.23 -27.63 6.47
N PRO A 61 7.55 -27.22 7.71
CA PRO A 61 8.05 -28.14 8.72
C PRO A 61 7.03 -29.26 9.02
N GLU A 62 7.52 -30.39 9.51
CA GLU A 62 6.67 -31.48 9.99
C GLU A 62 5.77 -31.03 11.15
N LYS A 63 4.65 -31.73 11.35
CA LYS A 63 3.70 -31.43 12.45
C LYS A 63 4.34 -31.52 13.85
N SER A 64 5.43 -32.27 13.97
CA SER A 64 6.22 -32.45 15.19
C SER A 64 7.21 -31.31 15.46
N TRP A 65 7.38 -30.38 14.52
CA TRP A 65 8.29 -29.25 14.67
C TRP A 65 7.68 -28.13 15.55
N PRO A 66 8.48 -27.49 16.42
CA PRO A 66 9.85 -27.83 16.79
C PRO A 66 9.89 -28.96 17.83
N SER A 67 10.75 -29.97 17.63
CA SER A 67 10.83 -31.14 18.50
C SER A 67 11.57 -30.88 19.82
N HIS A 68 12.63 -30.07 19.79
CA HIS A 68 13.49 -29.80 20.96
C HIS A 68 13.44 -28.34 21.41
N GLY A 69 13.00 -27.41 20.53
CA GLY A 69 12.95 -25.99 20.84
C GLY A 69 14.31 -25.30 21.01
N GLU A 70 15.40 -25.91 20.51
CA GLU A 70 16.71 -25.27 20.42
C GLU A 70 16.71 -24.19 19.33
N ILE A 71 17.31 -23.04 19.62
CA ILE A 71 17.41 -21.89 18.72
C ILE A 71 18.87 -21.52 18.56
N THR A 72 19.39 -21.63 17.34
CA THR A 72 20.73 -21.18 16.98
C THR A 72 20.63 -19.96 16.07
N ILE A 73 21.20 -18.85 16.51
CA ILE A 73 21.35 -17.61 15.72
C ILE A 73 22.79 -17.55 15.23
N CYS A 74 22.98 -17.40 13.92
CA CYS A 74 24.30 -17.36 13.28
C CYS A 74 24.46 -16.07 12.48
N ASN A 75 25.41 -15.21 12.88
CA ASN A 75 25.76 -13.97 12.18
C ASN A 75 24.54 -13.11 11.78
N LEU A 76 23.54 -13.01 12.66
CA LEU A 76 22.31 -12.28 12.38
C LEU A 76 22.59 -10.78 12.25
N GLN A 77 22.17 -10.22 11.12
CA GLN A 77 22.27 -8.81 10.81
C GLN A 77 20.87 -8.29 10.47
N VAL A 78 20.46 -7.21 11.14
CA VAL A 78 19.10 -6.66 11.00
C VAL A 78 19.18 -5.16 10.78
N ARG A 79 18.33 -4.65 9.90
CA ARG A 79 18.08 -3.23 9.65
C ARG A 79 16.58 -3.01 9.45
N TYR A 80 16.06 -1.85 9.84
CA TYR A 80 14.63 -1.53 9.70
C TYR A 80 14.22 -1.19 8.26
N GLY A 81 15.15 -0.73 7.44
CA GLY A 81 14.89 -0.38 6.04
C GLY A 81 16.17 -0.52 5.23
N ALA A 82 16.04 -0.72 3.91
CA ALA A 82 17.19 -0.97 3.03
C ALA A 82 18.27 0.12 3.13
N HIS A 83 17.84 1.37 3.25
CA HIS A 83 18.68 2.57 3.32
C HIS A 83 19.11 2.95 4.76
N LEU A 84 18.65 2.24 5.79
CA LEU A 84 18.96 2.52 7.18
C LEU A 84 20.18 1.72 7.66
N PRO A 85 20.93 2.23 8.66
CA PRO A 85 22.06 1.51 9.22
C PRO A 85 21.63 0.20 9.89
N MET A 86 22.57 -0.74 9.96
CA MET A 86 22.34 -2.00 10.68
C MET A 86 22.26 -1.77 12.20
N VAL A 87 21.20 -2.31 12.80
CA VAL A 87 20.90 -2.23 14.24
C VAL A 87 21.41 -3.45 14.99
N LEU A 88 21.32 -4.65 14.39
CA LEU A 88 22.02 -5.85 14.85
C LEU A 88 23.15 -6.15 13.86
N ARG A 89 24.36 -6.37 14.39
CA ARG A 89 25.60 -6.46 13.61
C ARG A 89 26.34 -7.76 13.86
N GLY A 90 25.82 -8.85 13.33
CA GLY A 90 26.48 -10.17 13.38
C GLY A 90 26.31 -10.87 14.72
N LEU A 91 25.07 -10.90 15.24
CA LEU A 91 24.75 -11.61 16.47
C LEU A 91 24.83 -13.12 16.23
N THR A 92 25.63 -13.81 17.06
CA THR A 92 25.69 -15.27 17.09
C THR A 92 25.46 -15.74 18.53
N CYS A 93 24.44 -16.57 18.73
CA CYS A 93 24.14 -17.14 20.04
C CYS A 93 23.37 -18.47 19.90
N ASN A 94 23.50 -19.33 20.91
CA ASN A 94 22.75 -20.59 20.98
C ASN A 94 21.88 -20.60 22.23
N PHE A 95 20.61 -20.97 22.06
CA PHE A 95 19.64 -21.13 23.13
C PHE A 95 19.20 -22.60 23.17
N PRO A 96 19.70 -23.39 24.12
CA PRO A 96 19.34 -24.80 24.21
C PRO A 96 17.87 -24.99 24.56
N GLY A 97 17.29 -26.05 24.00
CA GLY A 97 15.90 -26.44 24.25
C GLY A 97 15.60 -26.69 25.72
N GLY A 98 14.39 -26.31 26.16
CA GLY A 98 13.93 -26.53 27.55
C GLY A 98 14.52 -25.59 28.60
N LEU A 99 15.37 -24.63 28.22
CA LEU A 99 15.92 -23.63 29.13
C LEU A 99 15.18 -22.30 29.06
N LYS A 100 15.09 -21.63 30.22
CA LYS A 100 14.59 -20.25 30.33
C LYS A 100 15.75 -19.29 30.12
N THR A 101 15.68 -18.46 29.09
CA THR A 101 16.69 -17.44 28.81
C THR A 101 16.13 -16.04 28.99
N GLY A 102 16.86 -15.17 29.68
CA GLY A 102 16.54 -13.75 29.83
C GLY A 102 17.38 -12.88 28.89
N ILE A 103 16.75 -11.95 28.20
CA ILE A 103 17.43 -10.97 27.34
C ILE A 103 17.40 -9.61 28.05
N VAL A 104 18.57 -9.04 28.37
CA VAL A 104 18.70 -7.80 29.16
C VAL A 104 19.56 -6.76 28.47
N GLY A 105 19.28 -5.47 28.71
CA GLY A 105 20.00 -4.36 28.11
C GLY A 105 19.24 -3.04 28.13
N ARG A 106 19.90 -1.96 27.73
CA ARG A 106 19.35 -0.59 27.74
C ARG A 106 18.24 -0.39 26.70
N THR A 107 17.44 0.67 26.86
CA THR A 107 16.47 1.11 25.84
C THR A 107 17.17 1.39 24.51
N GLY A 108 16.59 0.91 23.40
CA GLY A 108 17.11 1.13 22.05
C GLY A 108 18.26 0.22 21.61
N CYS A 109 18.66 -0.78 22.40
CA CYS A 109 19.77 -1.67 22.03
C CYS A 109 19.40 -2.87 21.15
N GLY A 110 18.16 -2.95 20.66
CA GLY A 110 17.72 -4.03 19.75
C GLY A 110 17.47 -5.38 20.41
N LYS A 111 17.06 -5.38 21.69
CA LYS A 111 16.44 -6.56 22.33
C LYS A 111 14.98 -6.65 21.94
#